data_AF-A0AAX4L0M9-F1
#
_entry.id   AF-A0AAX4L0M9-F1
#
_cell.length_a   1.000
_cell.length_b   1.000
_cell.length_c   1.000
_cell.angle_alpha   90.00
_cell.angle_beta   90.00
_cell.angle_gamma   90.00
#
_symmetry.space_group_name_H-M   'P 1'
#
loop_
_entity.id
_entity.type
_entity.pdbx_description
1 polymer ?
#
loop_
_entity_poly.entity_id
_entity_poly.type
_entity_poly.pdbx_seq_one_letter_code
_entity_poly.pdbx_strand_id
1 'polypeptide(L)'
;MSYAILSFIHSVSRTQKVSLLTKGLVNELITSESWNNIASLLKERGIIEEQPASIEDFEFILKSRAITLLEKIRNYFSIFRITYNIVDLYLYALSLDELKNIIVSIVNSTANGNTKKIRFFKKYFDQVPSSLDELVNSLKGNIYANALSYAIKESQGRNISFLLSLLDIYFIKKLSEIIESFKGDWKSTAENIICYYKDYYAISLAIKHKTVENTVCKITSEILKDLSTSTSDSETLDILRRTQYSKTITLNNVHEALASLYRLSRVNARKNSELVFMSSPFNPSLALALAELIRLDTEDIITIANAKNLRLKEEEIKKMSSFELI
;
A
#
# COMPACT_ATOMS: atom_id res chain seq x y z
N MET A 1 2.67 -5.17 -27.21
CA MET A 1 3.96 -5.16 -26.48
C MET A 1 4.80 -6.29 -27.06
N SER A 2 6.10 -6.09 -27.33
CA SER A 2 6.96 -7.12 -27.97
C SER A 2 7.27 -8.27 -27.00
N TYR A 3 7.41 -9.50 -27.50
CA TYR A 3 7.81 -10.67 -26.70
C TYR A 3 9.13 -10.46 -25.97
N ALA A 4 10.10 -9.77 -26.57
CA ALA A 4 11.39 -9.48 -25.93
C ALA A 4 11.25 -8.64 -24.65
N ILE A 5 10.31 -7.68 -24.66
CA ILE A 5 9.99 -6.82 -23.51
C ILE A 5 9.43 -7.66 -22.37
N LEU A 6 8.47 -8.52 -22.70
CA LEU A 6 7.80 -9.37 -21.73
C LEU A 6 8.74 -10.44 -21.15
N SER A 7 9.69 -10.95 -21.94
CA SER A 7 10.76 -11.84 -21.48
C SER A 7 11.70 -11.15 -20.48
N PHE A 8 12.05 -9.89 -20.74
CA PHE A 8 12.88 -9.12 -19.83
C PHE A 8 12.16 -8.86 -18.50
N ILE A 9 10.89 -8.42 -18.55
CA ILE A 9 10.04 -8.24 -17.35
C ILE A 9 9.96 -9.53 -16.54
N HIS A 10 9.73 -10.65 -17.23
CA HIS A 10 9.64 -11.98 -16.60
C HIS A 10 10.94 -12.39 -15.90
N SER A 11 12.08 -12.23 -16.56
CA SER A 11 13.40 -12.59 -16.00
C SER A 11 13.74 -11.77 -14.77
N VAL A 12 13.59 -10.44 -14.85
CA VAL A 12 13.82 -9.53 -13.72
C VAL A 12 12.88 -9.89 -12.57
N SER A 13 11.59 -10.07 -12.85
CA SER A 13 10.61 -10.30 -11.80
C SER A 13 10.81 -11.64 -11.08
N ARG A 14 11.15 -12.71 -11.82
CA ARG A 14 11.45 -14.00 -11.20
C ARG A 14 12.73 -14.00 -10.39
N THR A 15 13.77 -13.31 -10.87
CA THR A 15 15.03 -13.19 -10.14
C THR A 15 14.82 -12.46 -8.81
N GLN A 16 14.05 -11.36 -8.82
CA GLN A 16 13.75 -10.60 -7.60
C GLN A 16 12.76 -11.33 -6.69
N LYS A 17 11.88 -12.18 -7.21
CA LYS A 17 10.97 -12.98 -6.37
C LYS A 17 11.71 -13.84 -5.33
N VAL A 18 12.93 -14.29 -5.63
CA VAL A 18 13.72 -15.16 -4.74
C VAL A 18 14.12 -14.45 -3.44
N SER A 19 14.16 -13.12 -3.42
CA SER A 19 14.52 -12.34 -2.22
C SER A 19 13.32 -11.94 -1.35
N LEU A 20 12.12 -12.40 -1.71
CA LEU A 20 10.87 -12.16 -0.98
C LEU A 20 10.72 -13.12 0.22
N LEU A 21 9.87 -12.73 1.16
CA LEU A 21 9.61 -13.49 2.37
C LEU A 21 8.94 -14.82 2.07
N THR A 22 9.40 -15.85 2.78
CA THR A 22 8.76 -17.16 2.80
C THR A 22 7.86 -17.27 4.03
N LYS A 23 6.84 -18.15 3.96
CA LYS A 23 6.01 -18.48 5.13
C LYS A 23 6.85 -18.94 6.33
N GLY A 24 7.93 -19.68 6.09
CA GLY A 24 8.85 -20.13 7.14
C GLY A 24 9.52 -18.97 7.87
N LEU A 25 10.07 -18.00 7.13
CA LEU A 25 10.68 -16.81 7.73
C LEU A 25 9.65 -15.96 8.47
N VAL A 26 8.43 -15.81 7.95
CA VAL A 26 7.36 -15.07 8.63
C VAL A 26 7.00 -15.71 9.97
N ASN A 27 6.90 -17.04 10.01
CA ASN A 27 6.68 -17.75 11.27
C ASN A 27 7.83 -17.52 12.25
N GLU A 28 9.08 -17.58 11.79
CA GLU A 28 10.27 -17.29 12.61
C GLU A 28 10.22 -15.88 13.22
N LEU A 29 9.85 -14.87 12.42
CA LEU A 29 9.65 -13.49 12.87
C LEU A 29 8.53 -13.38 13.92
N ILE A 30 7.41 -14.09 13.72
CA ILE A 30 6.29 -14.10 14.66
C ILE A 30 6.65 -14.82 15.96
N THR A 31 7.52 -15.84 15.93
CA THR A 31 7.97 -16.53 17.15
C THR A 31 9.07 -15.78 17.91
N SER A 32 9.64 -14.73 17.31
CA SER A 32 10.64 -13.89 17.98
C SER A 32 10.09 -13.27 19.27
N GLU A 33 10.91 -13.23 20.32
CA GLU A 33 10.49 -12.71 21.63
C GLU A 33 10.27 -11.19 21.64
N SER A 34 11.04 -10.46 20.82
CA SER A 34 10.99 -9.00 20.77
C SER A 34 11.28 -8.47 19.37
N TRP A 35 11.01 -7.19 19.14
CA TRP A 35 11.36 -6.52 17.88
C TRP A 35 12.88 -6.43 17.66
N ASN A 36 13.68 -6.40 18.73
CA ASN A 36 15.14 -6.45 18.64
C ASN A 36 15.62 -7.78 18.06
N ASN A 37 15.03 -8.90 18.51
CA ASN A 37 15.30 -10.23 17.98
C ASN A 37 14.92 -10.32 16.49
N ILE A 38 13.79 -9.72 16.10
CA ILE A 38 13.39 -9.61 14.70
C ILE A 38 14.46 -8.88 13.88
N ALA A 39 14.93 -7.73 14.35
CA ALA A 39 15.96 -6.96 13.64
C ALA A 39 17.28 -7.74 13.52
N SER A 40 17.69 -8.45 14.58
CA SER A 40 18.89 -9.31 14.54
C SER A 40 18.75 -10.46 13.55
N LEU A 41 17.60 -11.14 13.55
CA LEU A 41 17.31 -12.21 12.58
C LEU A 41 17.35 -11.68 11.13
N LEU A 42 16.74 -10.53 10.87
CA LEU A 42 16.76 -9.93 9.53
C LEU A 42 18.16 -9.51 9.11
N LYS A 43 19.00 -9.07 10.05
CA LYS A 43 20.41 -8.75 9.80
C LYS A 43 21.21 -10.01 9.44
N GLU A 44 21.06 -11.08 10.20
CA GLU A 44 21.72 -12.37 9.95
C GLU A 44 21.34 -12.96 8.59
N ARG A 45 20.08 -12.77 8.17
CA ARG A 45 19.58 -13.19 6.86
C ARG A 45 20.00 -12.26 5.71
N GLY A 46 20.75 -11.19 5.98
CA GLY A 46 21.16 -10.19 4.99
C GLY A 46 20.01 -9.36 4.42
N ILE A 47 18.87 -9.30 5.12
CA ILE A 47 17.71 -8.50 4.74
C ILE A 47 17.93 -7.04 5.09
N ILE A 48 18.54 -6.76 6.25
CA ILE A 48 19.01 -5.42 6.64
C ILE A 48 20.51 -5.45 6.88
N GLU A 49 21.19 -4.34 6.62
CA GLU A 49 22.66 -4.25 6.75
C GLU A 49 23.09 -3.99 8.20
N GLU A 50 22.32 -3.16 8.93
CA GLU A 50 22.67 -2.67 10.26
C GLU A 50 21.55 -2.90 11.28
N GLN A 51 21.94 -2.96 12.56
CA GLN A 51 20.96 -3.03 13.66
C GLN A 51 20.36 -1.63 13.85
N PRO A 52 19.03 -1.47 13.77
CA PRO A 52 18.38 -0.19 14.01
C PRO A 52 18.50 0.23 15.47
N ALA A 53 18.62 1.55 15.70
CA ALA A 53 18.67 2.12 17.04
C ALA A 53 17.29 2.23 17.71
N SER A 54 16.22 2.26 16.93
CA SER A 54 14.83 2.41 17.39
C SER A 54 13.86 1.68 16.46
N ILE A 55 12.60 1.51 16.89
CA ILE A 55 11.55 0.92 16.06
C ILE A 55 11.23 1.83 14.86
N GLU A 56 11.29 3.16 15.04
CA GLU A 56 11.12 4.12 13.96
C GLU A 56 12.26 4.04 12.93
N ASP A 57 13.49 3.83 13.39
CA ASP A 57 14.64 3.60 12.49
C ASP A 57 14.52 2.26 11.77
N PHE A 58 14.00 1.22 12.43
CA PHE A 58 13.72 -0.07 11.82
C PHE A 58 12.70 0.05 10.67
N GLU A 59 11.58 0.73 10.90
CA GLU A 59 10.59 1.01 9.86
C GLU A 59 11.20 1.76 8.68
N PHE A 60 12.00 2.79 8.97
CA PHE A 60 12.67 3.57 7.94
C PHE A 60 13.63 2.71 7.11
N ILE A 61 14.47 1.90 7.73
CA ILE A 61 15.43 1.01 7.04
C ILE A 61 14.69 0.05 6.11
N LEU A 62 13.59 -0.56 6.57
CA LEU A 62 12.80 -1.49 5.75
C LEU A 62 12.09 -0.80 4.58
N LYS A 63 11.47 0.36 4.81
CA LYS A 63 10.85 1.16 3.75
C LYS A 63 11.92 1.65 2.75
N SER A 64 13.07 2.10 3.23
CA SER A 64 14.20 2.54 2.40
C SER A 64 14.70 1.43 1.50
N ARG A 65 14.94 0.23 2.04
CA ARG A 65 15.31 -0.96 1.26
C ARG A 65 14.30 -1.25 0.16
N ALA A 66 13.00 -1.26 0.50
CA ALA A 66 11.93 -1.53 -0.45
C ALA A 66 11.89 -0.48 -1.57
N ILE A 67 12.04 0.80 -1.20
CA ILE A 67 12.11 1.92 -2.15
C ILE A 67 13.33 1.77 -3.06
N THR A 68 14.53 1.49 -2.54
CA THR A 68 15.73 1.29 -3.37
C THR A 68 15.57 0.11 -4.33
N LEU A 69 14.98 -0.99 -3.87
CA LEU A 69 14.69 -2.15 -4.72
C LEU A 69 13.70 -1.80 -5.83
N LEU A 70 12.61 -1.10 -5.51
CA LEU A 70 11.62 -0.65 -6.49
C LEU A 70 12.19 0.39 -7.45
N GLU A 71 13.04 1.31 -7.00
CA GLU A 71 13.74 2.26 -7.88
C GLU A 71 14.65 1.52 -8.88
N LYS A 72 15.38 0.50 -8.42
CA LYS A 72 16.18 -0.38 -9.28
C LYS A 72 15.31 -1.11 -10.31
N ILE A 73 14.18 -1.68 -9.89
CA ILE A 73 13.22 -2.36 -10.78
C ILE A 73 12.61 -1.36 -11.78
N ARG A 74 12.21 -0.17 -11.33
CA ARG A 74 11.68 0.91 -12.16
C ARG A 74 12.69 1.30 -13.24
N ASN A 75 13.98 1.39 -12.90
CA ASN A 75 15.05 1.72 -13.84
C ASN A 75 15.23 0.62 -14.90
N TYR A 76 15.10 -0.65 -14.54
CA TYR A 76 15.05 -1.75 -15.51
C TYR A 76 13.86 -1.61 -16.48
N PHE A 77 12.74 -1.07 -16.01
CA PHE A 77 11.54 -0.85 -16.82
C PHE A 77 11.43 0.56 -17.43
N SER A 78 12.50 1.36 -17.41
CA SER A 78 12.50 2.76 -17.86
C SER A 78 11.96 2.98 -19.28
N ILE A 79 12.17 2.02 -20.18
CA ILE A 79 11.71 2.06 -21.57
C ILE A 79 10.21 1.67 -21.70
N PHE A 80 9.63 1.07 -20.67
CA PHE A 80 8.29 0.48 -20.67
C PHE A 80 7.35 1.30 -19.78
N ARG A 81 6.73 2.32 -20.36
CA ARG A 81 5.87 3.29 -19.66
C ARG A 81 4.85 2.66 -18.70
N ILE A 82 4.17 1.58 -19.12
CA ILE A 82 3.16 0.90 -18.29
C ILE A 82 3.77 0.34 -17.00
N THR A 83 4.80 -0.50 -17.13
CA THR A 83 5.46 -1.11 -15.96
C THR A 83 6.22 -0.10 -15.12
N TYR A 84 6.80 0.92 -15.76
CA TYR A 84 7.39 2.06 -15.07
C TYR A 84 6.36 2.74 -14.16
N ASN A 85 5.20 3.11 -14.71
CA ASN A 85 4.14 3.78 -13.97
C ASN A 85 3.57 2.93 -12.83
N ILE A 86 3.45 1.61 -13.04
CA ILE A 86 3.03 0.68 -11.98
C ILE A 86 4.02 0.75 -10.82
N VAL A 87 5.31 0.58 -11.07
CA VAL A 87 6.32 0.60 -10.01
C VAL A 87 6.40 1.97 -9.34
N ASP A 88 6.22 3.06 -10.09
CA ASP A 88 6.19 4.42 -9.55
C ASP A 88 5.02 4.63 -8.57
N LEU A 89 3.86 4.01 -8.82
CA LEU A 89 2.72 4.00 -7.89
C LEU A 89 3.04 3.25 -6.58
N TYR A 90 3.85 2.19 -6.63
CA TYR A 90 4.29 1.48 -5.41
C TYR A 90 5.34 2.26 -4.62
N LEU A 91 6.24 2.98 -5.30
CA LEU A 91 7.13 3.94 -4.66
C LEU A 91 6.34 5.03 -3.94
N TYR A 92 5.28 5.54 -4.59
CA TYR A 92 4.35 6.47 -3.99
C TYR A 92 3.67 5.90 -2.75
N ALA A 93 3.15 4.66 -2.81
CA ALA A 93 2.45 4.04 -1.69
C ALA A 93 3.34 3.87 -0.46
N LEU A 94 4.61 3.46 -0.63
CA LEU A 94 5.55 3.24 0.48
C LEU A 94 5.99 4.52 1.20
N SER A 95 6.02 5.65 0.50
CA SER A 95 6.42 6.95 1.05
C SER A 95 5.23 7.84 1.42
N LEU A 96 4.00 7.36 1.18
CA LEU A 96 2.77 8.14 1.36
C LEU A 96 2.58 8.63 2.81
N ASP A 97 2.91 7.83 3.81
CA ASP A 97 2.80 8.24 5.22
C ASP A 97 3.64 9.50 5.53
N GLU A 98 4.87 9.55 4.99
CA GLU A 98 5.75 10.71 5.16
C GLU A 98 5.19 11.93 4.41
N LEU A 99 4.67 11.74 3.19
CA LEU A 99 4.02 12.82 2.43
C LEU A 99 2.81 13.38 3.19
N LYS A 100 1.95 12.51 3.75
CA LYS A 100 0.81 12.93 4.55
C LYS A 100 1.26 13.71 5.80
N ASN A 101 2.31 13.28 6.46
CA ASN A 101 2.88 13.99 7.62
C ASN A 101 3.39 15.38 7.23
N ILE A 102 4.04 15.53 6.07
CA ILE A 102 4.46 16.83 5.52
C ILE A 102 3.23 17.72 5.30
N ILE A 103 2.20 17.21 4.63
CA ILE A 103 0.95 17.96 4.36
C ILE A 103 0.28 18.42 5.65
N VAL A 104 0.18 17.55 6.66
CA VAL A 104 -0.36 17.89 7.98
C VAL A 104 0.45 19.00 8.64
N SER A 105 1.78 18.93 8.56
CA SER A 105 2.67 19.96 9.10
C SER A 105 2.46 21.33 8.44
N ILE A 106 2.25 21.34 7.12
CA ILE A 106 1.99 22.57 6.35
C ILE A 106 0.65 23.18 6.75
N VAL A 107 -0.42 22.38 6.71
CA VAL A 107 -1.79 22.86 6.96
C VAL A 107 -1.96 23.34 8.40
N ASN A 108 -1.32 22.67 9.36
CA ASN A 108 -1.38 23.09 10.78
C ASN A 108 -0.38 24.20 11.12
N SER A 109 0.37 24.72 10.14
CA SER A 109 1.40 25.75 10.33
C SER A 109 2.39 25.41 11.45
N THR A 110 2.69 24.13 11.65
CA THR A 110 3.75 23.70 12.55
C THR A 110 5.07 23.98 11.82
N ALA A 111 5.47 25.25 11.82
CA ALA A 111 6.59 25.82 11.06
C ALA A 111 7.96 25.17 11.38
N ASN A 112 8.01 24.34 12.43
CA ASN A 112 9.16 23.53 12.82
C ASN A 112 8.78 22.04 12.91
N GLY A 113 8.02 21.54 11.94
CA GLY A 113 7.79 20.10 11.78
C GLY A 113 9.13 19.38 11.91
N ASN A 114 9.20 18.35 12.74
CA ASN A 114 10.45 17.71 13.11
C ASN A 114 11.18 17.21 11.86
N THR A 115 12.08 18.02 11.30
CA THR A 115 12.79 17.77 10.02
C THR A 115 13.63 16.49 10.06
N LYS A 116 13.88 15.96 11.27
CA LYS A 116 14.50 14.65 11.49
C LYS A 116 13.60 13.48 11.07
N LYS A 117 12.28 13.68 11.02
CA LYS A 117 11.28 12.69 10.58
C LYS A 117 11.03 12.70 9.07
N ILE A 118 11.45 13.76 8.37
CA ILE A 118 11.44 13.80 6.91
C ILE A 118 12.74 13.18 6.44
N ARG A 119 12.66 12.04 5.76
CA ARG A 119 13.81 11.26 5.33
C ARG A 119 13.73 10.96 3.83
N PHE A 120 12.60 10.46 3.33
CA PHE A 120 12.44 10.15 1.90
C PHE A 120 12.34 11.39 1.01
N PHE A 121 11.78 12.48 1.54
CA PHE A 121 11.53 13.69 0.75
C PHE A 121 12.66 14.74 0.79
N LYS A 122 13.71 14.52 1.59
CA LYS A 122 14.88 15.43 1.68
C LYS A 122 15.55 15.69 0.34
N LYS A 123 15.46 14.75 -0.62
CA LYS A 123 16.03 14.91 -1.97
C LYS A 123 15.28 15.92 -2.84
N TYR A 124 14.08 16.35 -2.45
CA TYR A 124 13.25 17.28 -3.21
C TYR A 124 13.26 18.70 -2.62
N PHE A 125 13.55 18.85 -1.34
CA PHE A 125 13.61 20.14 -0.67
C PHE A 125 14.46 20.06 0.61
N ASP A 126 15.25 21.11 0.86
CA ASP A 126 16.11 21.22 2.05
C ASP A 126 15.31 21.62 3.31
N GLN A 127 14.19 22.31 3.11
CA GLN A 127 13.28 22.77 4.16
C GLN A 127 11.84 22.42 3.79
N VAL A 128 11.01 22.18 4.80
CA VAL A 128 9.58 21.87 4.59
C VAL A 128 8.92 23.06 3.90
N PRO A 129 8.26 22.85 2.74
CA PRO A 129 7.52 23.93 2.07
C PRO A 129 6.51 24.60 3.00
N SER A 130 6.26 25.89 2.81
CA SER A 130 5.38 26.67 3.70
C SER A 130 3.90 26.58 3.31
N SER A 131 3.62 26.13 2.09
CA SER A 131 2.27 25.96 1.55
C SER A 131 2.14 24.69 0.70
N LEU A 132 0.89 24.27 0.45
CA LEU A 132 0.63 23.12 -0.43
C LEU A 132 1.03 23.41 -1.88
N ASP A 133 0.91 24.66 -2.35
CA ASP A 133 1.33 25.06 -3.69
C ASP A 133 2.85 25.00 -3.86
N GLU A 134 3.60 25.45 -2.84
CA GLU A 134 5.05 25.27 -2.81
C GLU A 134 5.43 23.79 -2.83
N LEU A 135 4.74 22.95 -2.04
CA LEU A 135 4.98 21.51 -2.04
C LEU A 135 4.71 20.87 -3.41
N VAL A 136 3.62 21.23 -4.09
CA VAL A 136 3.33 20.78 -5.46
C VAL A 136 4.45 21.18 -6.42
N ASN A 137 4.93 22.43 -6.32
CA ASN A 137 6.00 22.94 -7.18
C ASN A 137 7.34 22.25 -6.94
N SER A 138 7.73 22.00 -5.68
CA SER A 138 8.93 21.25 -5.32
C SER A 138 8.91 19.81 -5.83
N LEU A 139 7.71 19.25 -6.01
CA LEU A 139 7.49 17.89 -6.50
C LEU A 139 7.14 17.86 -8.00
N LYS A 140 7.27 18.97 -8.73
CA LYS A 140 6.83 19.04 -10.13
C LYS A 140 7.50 17.95 -10.99
N GLY A 141 6.68 17.28 -11.80
CA GLY A 141 7.12 16.24 -12.73
C GLY A 141 7.21 14.83 -12.14
N ASN A 142 6.91 14.65 -10.86
CA ASN A 142 6.84 13.32 -10.22
C ASN A 142 5.40 12.95 -9.83
N ILE A 143 5.20 11.68 -9.45
CA ILE A 143 3.90 11.14 -9.06
C ILE A 143 3.28 11.85 -7.85
N TYR A 144 4.10 12.37 -6.93
CA TYR A 144 3.65 13.04 -5.72
C TYR A 144 2.92 14.35 -6.03
N ALA A 145 3.46 15.17 -6.95
CA ALA A 145 2.76 16.38 -7.39
C ALA A 145 1.44 16.06 -8.09
N ASN A 146 1.39 15.01 -8.91
CA ASN A 146 0.15 14.59 -9.57
C ASN A 146 -0.91 14.13 -8.56
N ALA A 147 -0.52 13.32 -7.57
CA ALA A 147 -1.39 12.84 -6.51
C ALA A 147 -1.90 14.00 -5.64
N LEU A 148 -1.02 14.92 -5.27
CA LEU A 148 -1.38 16.08 -4.46
C LEU A 148 -2.29 17.05 -5.24
N SER A 149 -1.99 17.32 -6.50
CA SER A 149 -2.86 18.16 -7.36
C SER A 149 -4.25 17.53 -7.52
N TYR A 150 -4.32 16.21 -7.71
CA TYR A 150 -5.58 15.48 -7.71
C TYR A 150 -6.34 15.65 -6.38
N ALA A 151 -5.68 15.39 -5.25
CA ALA A 151 -6.32 15.46 -3.94
C ALA A 151 -6.78 16.89 -3.60
N ILE A 152 -5.99 17.92 -3.90
CA ILE A 152 -6.37 19.33 -3.70
C ILE A 152 -7.62 19.65 -4.52
N LYS A 153 -7.59 19.32 -5.82
CA LYS A 153 -8.71 19.59 -6.74
C LYS A 153 -10.01 18.91 -6.30
N GLU A 154 -9.94 17.62 -5.99
CA GLU A 154 -11.11 16.82 -5.59
C GLU A 154 -11.58 17.14 -4.17
N SER A 155 -10.68 17.57 -3.28
CA SER A 155 -11.06 17.96 -1.92
C SER A 155 -11.90 19.23 -1.88
N GLN A 156 -11.73 20.13 -2.86
CA GLN A 156 -12.40 21.44 -2.93
C GLN A 156 -12.34 22.24 -1.60
N GLY A 157 -11.24 22.12 -0.85
CA GLY A 157 -11.08 22.81 0.43
C GLY A 157 -11.96 22.29 1.57
N ARG A 158 -12.48 21.05 1.46
CA ARG A 158 -13.01 20.29 2.61
C ARG A 158 -11.91 20.07 3.67
N ASN A 159 -12.18 19.23 4.65
CA ASN A 159 -11.22 18.95 5.72
C ASN A 159 -9.95 18.21 5.25
N ILE A 160 -8.87 18.35 6.02
CA ILE A 160 -7.59 17.70 5.76
C ILE A 160 -7.70 16.17 5.71
N SER A 161 -8.51 15.55 6.58
CA SER A 161 -8.68 14.10 6.62
C SER A 161 -9.22 13.55 5.29
N PHE A 162 -10.10 14.29 4.64
CA PHE A 162 -10.62 13.95 3.31
C PHE A 162 -9.53 14.05 2.26
N LEU A 163 -8.74 15.14 2.25
CA LEU A 163 -7.59 15.29 1.37
C LEU A 163 -6.60 14.12 1.53
N LEU A 164 -6.27 13.73 2.76
CA LEU A 164 -5.38 12.58 3.02
C LEU A 164 -5.98 11.26 2.51
N SER A 165 -7.29 11.08 2.61
CA SER A 165 -7.99 9.89 2.10
C SER A 165 -8.06 9.88 0.57
N LEU A 166 -8.07 11.04 -0.08
CA LEU A 166 -7.98 11.14 -1.54
C LEU A 166 -6.59 10.76 -2.06
N LEU A 167 -5.52 11.02 -1.28
CA LEU A 167 -4.17 10.53 -1.58
C LEU A 167 -4.10 9.00 -1.52
N ASP A 168 -4.72 8.38 -0.51
CA ASP A 168 -4.85 6.92 -0.44
C ASP A 168 -5.55 6.35 -1.69
N ILE A 169 -6.67 6.97 -2.07
CA ILE A 169 -7.46 6.54 -3.23
C ILE A 169 -6.73 6.74 -4.54
N TYR A 170 -5.89 7.77 -4.65
CA TYR A 170 -5.14 8.05 -5.87
C TYR A 170 -4.34 6.82 -6.34
N PHE A 171 -3.69 6.13 -5.41
CA PHE A 171 -2.92 4.91 -5.70
C PHE A 171 -3.78 3.85 -6.40
N ILE A 172 -4.91 3.46 -5.80
CA ILE A 172 -5.77 2.39 -6.33
C ILE A 172 -6.50 2.82 -7.61
N LYS A 173 -6.88 4.10 -7.71
CA LYS A 173 -7.55 4.68 -8.87
C LYS A 173 -6.62 4.66 -10.08
N LYS A 174 -5.38 5.12 -9.92
CA LYS A 174 -4.39 5.11 -11.00
C LYS A 174 -3.93 3.72 -11.39
N LEU A 175 -3.78 2.80 -10.44
CA LEU A 175 -3.55 1.40 -10.77
C LEU A 175 -4.71 0.82 -11.60
N SER A 176 -5.96 1.10 -11.22
CA SER A 176 -7.14 0.64 -11.96
C SER A 176 -7.14 1.19 -13.40
N GLU A 177 -6.88 2.48 -13.58
CA GLU A 177 -6.76 3.10 -14.92
C GLU A 177 -5.67 2.44 -15.79
N ILE A 178 -4.52 2.09 -15.20
CA ILE A 178 -3.45 1.39 -15.93
C ILE A 178 -3.89 -0.02 -16.32
N ILE A 179 -4.53 -0.76 -15.41
CA ILE A 179 -4.96 -2.15 -15.62
C ILE A 179 -6.05 -2.24 -16.69
N GLU A 180 -6.91 -1.23 -16.82
CA GLU A 180 -7.88 -1.13 -17.92
C GLU A 180 -7.23 -1.17 -19.31
N SER A 181 -5.96 -0.79 -19.43
CA SER A 181 -5.21 -0.87 -20.70
C SER A 181 -4.72 -2.29 -21.03
N PHE A 182 -4.80 -3.25 -20.09
CA PHE A 182 -4.37 -4.62 -20.30
C PHE A 182 -5.40 -5.40 -21.14
N LYS A 183 -4.98 -6.51 -21.75
CA LYS A 183 -5.84 -7.33 -22.62
C LYS A 183 -5.90 -8.77 -22.12
N GLY A 184 -7.07 -9.40 -22.29
CA GLY A 184 -7.30 -10.82 -22.00
C GLY A 184 -6.93 -11.20 -20.57
N ASP A 185 -6.28 -12.35 -20.42
CA ASP A 185 -5.92 -12.94 -19.12
C ASP A 185 -5.04 -12.03 -18.26
N TRP A 186 -4.23 -11.17 -18.88
CA TRP A 186 -3.38 -10.23 -18.14
C TRP A 186 -4.20 -9.22 -17.34
N LYS A 187 -5.29 -8.72 -17.94
CA LYS A 187 -6.21 -7.80 -17.28
C LYS A 187 -6.87 -8.49 -16.09
N SER A 188 -7.49 -9.65 -16.32
CA SER A 188 -8.14 -10.42 -15.24
C SER A 188 -7.17 -10.73 -14.08
N THR A 189 -5.95 -11.15 -14.42
CA THR A 189 -4.91 -11.44 -13.43
C THR A 189 -4.53 -10.21 -12.60
N ALA A 190 -4.37 -9.04 -13.25
CA ALA A 190 -4.05 -7.80 -12.56
C ALA A 190 -5.23 -7.26 -11.73
N GLU A 191 -6.46 -7.34 -12.25
CA GLU A 191 -7.67 -6.97 -11.54
C GLU A 191 -7.84 -7.77 -10.25
N ASN A 192 -7.55 -9.08 -10.30
CA ASN A 192 -7.62 -9.94 -9.12
C ASN A 192 -6.68 -9.50 -7.99
N ILE A 193 -5.49 -8.95 -8.31
CA ILE A 193 -4.56 -8.42 -7.30
C ILE A 193 -5.19 -7.24 -6.57
N ILE A 194 -5.80 -6.30 -7.30
CA ILE A 194 -6.25 -5.03 -6.73
C ILE A 194 -7.72 -5.00 -6.33
N CYS A 195 -8.50 -6.03 -6.70
CA CYS A 195 -9.96 -6.07 -6.56
C CYS A 195 -10.44 -5.67 -5.17
N TYR A 196 -9.95 -6.34 -4.12
CA TYR A 196 -10.36 -6.07 -2.75
C TYR A 196 -9.85 -4.71 -2.22
N TYR A 197 -8.78 -4.15 -2.79
CA TYR A 197 -8.36 -2.79 -2.45
C TYR A 197 -9.32 -1.76 -3.00
N LYS A 198 -9.81 -1.93 -4.24
CA LYS A 198 -10.83 -1.04 -4.83
C LYS A 198 -12.02 -0.92 -3.88
N ASP A 199 -12.55 -2.06 -3.43
CA ASP A 199 -13.69 -2.09 -2.52
C ASP A 199 -13.36 -1.51 -1.14
N TYR A 200 -12.20 -1.86 -0.56
CA TYR A 200 -11.76 -1.31 0.73
C TYR A 200 -11.67 0.22 0.73
N TYR A 201 -11.00 0.80 -0.26
CA TYR A 201 -10.82 2.25 -0.35
C TYR A 201 -12.15 2.96 -0.61
N ALA A 202 -13.00 2.43 -1.49
CA ALA A 202 -14.32 2.99 -1.77
C ALA A 202 -15.25 2.94 -0.53
N ILE A 203 -15.30 1.79 0.17
CA ILE A 203 -16.05 1.63 1.43
C ILE A 203 -15.52 2.59 2.50
N SER A 204 -14.20 2.67 2.65
CA SER A 204 -13.57 3.55 3.65
C SER A 204 -13.94 5.01 3.42
N LEU A 205 -13.99 5.46 2.15
CA LEU A 205 -14.38 6.83 1.81
C LEU A 205 -15.88 7.07 2.07
N ALA A 206 -16.73 6.12 1.70
CA ALA A 206 -18.17 6.22 1.91
C ALA A 206 -18.50 6.31 3.40
N ILE A 207 -17.87 5.48 4.23
CA ILE A 207 -18.09 5.47 5.68
C ILE A 207 -17.53 6.74 6.34
N LYS A 208 -16.26 7.08 6.09
CA LYS A 208 -15.56 8.17 6.82
C LYS A 208 -15.95 9.56 6.32
N HIS A 209 -16.18 9.70 5.02
CA HIS A 209 -16.30 11.01 4.35
C HIS A 209 -17.59 11.15 3.55
N LYS A 210 -18.52 10.20 3.67
CA LYS A 210 -19.85 10.28 3.05
C LYS A 210 -19.78 10.58 1.55
N THR A 211 -18.76 10.02 0.90
CA THR A 211 -18.45 10.26 -0.52
C THR A 211 -18.35 8.93 -1.25
N VAL A 212 -18.99 8.88 -2.43
CA VAL A 212 -19.01 7.69 -3.27
C VAL A 212 -17.90 7.78 -4.32
N GLU A 213 -17.01 6.79 -4.33
CA GLU A 213 -15.99 6.60 -5.38
C GLU A 213 -16.30 5.28 -6.11
N ASN A 214 -16.52 5.35 -7.43
CA ASN A 214 -16.98 4.20 -8.23
C ASN A 214 -15.85 3.26 -8.68
N THR A 215 -14.64 3.47 -8.19
CA THR A 215 -13.54 2.51 -8.35
C THR A 215 -13.80 1.30 -7.45
N VAL A 216 -14.67 0.40 -7.90
CA VAL A 216 -15.11 -0.82 -7.17
C VAL A 216 -14.78 -2.09 -7.94
N CYS A 217 -14.82 -3.24 -7.27
CA CYS A 217 -14.69 -4.56 -7.90
C CYS A 217 -15.91 -5.44 -7.61
N LYS A 218 -16.18 -5.68 -6.33
CA LYS A 218 -17.11 -6.70 -5.86
C LYS A 218 -18.36 -6.10 -5.23
N ILE A 219 -18.29 -4.85 -4.79
CA ILE A 219 -19.46 -4.12 -4.27
C ILE A 219 -20.14 -3.31 -5.37
N THR A 220 -21.43 -3.05 -5.19
CA THR A 220 -22.21 -2.19 -6.09
C THR A 220 -22.16 -0.73 -5.64
N SER A 221 -22.38 0.20 -6.57
CA SER A 221 -22.50 1.62 -6.24
C SER A 221 -23.69 1.92 -5.31
N GLU A 222 -24.73 1.07 -5.28
CA GLU A 222 -25.86 1.18 -4.34
C GLU A 222 -25.42 0.96 -2.89
N ILE A 223 -24.61 -0.08 -2.64
CA ILE A 223 -24.04 -0.32 -1.31
C ILE A 223 -23.20 0.88 -0.86
N LEU A 224 -22.43 1.49 -1.76
CA LEU A 224 -21.66 2.69 -1.44
C LEU A 224 -22.54 3.90 -1.13
N LYS A 225 -23.67 4.07 -1.84
CA LYS A 225 -24.65 5.12 -1.55
C LYS A 225 -25.23 4.92 -0.16
N ASP A 226 -25.68 3.70 0.16
CA ASP A 226 -26.21 3.35 1.49
C ASP A 226 -25.19 3.67 2.60
N LEU A 227 -23.92 3.26 2.42
CA LEU A 227 -22.84 3.56 3.38
C LEU A 227 -22.56 5.06 3.50
N SER A 228 -22.66 5.80 2.39
CA SER A 228 -22.45 7.25 2.38
C SER A 228 -23.59 8.02 3.03
N THR A 229 -24.78 7.44 3.13
CA THR A 229 -25.94 8.05 3.79
C THR A 229 -26.18 7.51 5.20
N SER A 230 -25.44 6.49 5.62
CA SER A 230 -25.61 5.90 6.96
C SER A 230 -25.36 6.95 8.05
N THR A 231 -26.17 6.89 9.10
CA THR A 231 -26.15 7.87 10.20
C THR A 231 -25.62 7.30 11.50
N SER A 232 -25.47 5.97 11.59
CA SER A 232 -25.01 5.28 12.79
C SER A 232 -24.05 4.12 12.47
N ASP A 233 -23.26 3.73 13.48
CA ASP A 233 -22.37 2.58 13.39
C ASP A 233 -23.15 1.28 13.19
N SER A 234 -24.30 1.11 13.85
CA SER A 234 -25.17 -0.07 13.69
C SER A 234 -25.69 -0.20 12.26
N GLU A 235 -26.19 0.89 11.68
CA GLU A 235 -26.66 0.91 10.29
C GLU A 235 -25.51 0.60 9.32
N THR A 236 -24.34 1.18 9.57
CA THR A 236 -23.13 0.90 8.77
C THR A 236 -22.77 -0.58 8.80
N LEU A 237 -22.78 -1.21 9.99
CA LEU A 237 -22.51 -2.64 10.14
C LEU A 237 -23.60 -3.49 9.46
N ASP A 238 -24.87 -3.10 9.51
CA ASP A 238 -25.96 -3.80 8.82
C ASP A 238 -25.83 -3.72 7.30
N ILE A 239 -25.33 -2.61 6.76
CA ILE A 239 -25.01 -2.51 5.33
C ILE A 239 -23.82 -3.43 5.00
N LEU A 240 -22.76 -3.42 5.82
CA LEU A 240 -21.60 -4.30 5.61
C LEU A 240 -21.97 -5.80 5.70
N ARG A 241 -22.94 -6.19 6.54
CA ARG A 241 -23.49 -7.56 6.62
C ARG A 241 -24.12 -8.04 5.32
N ARG A 242 -24.67 -7.11 4.52
CA ARG A 242 -25.28 -7.42 3.21
C ARG A 242 -24.25 -7.62 2.10
N THR A 243 -22.98 -7.28 2.34
CA THR A 243 -21.92 -7.46 1.36
C THR A 243 -21.41 -8.90 1.31
N GLN A 244 -20.72 -9.25 0.22
CA GLN A 244 -20.06 -10.54 0.08
C GLN A 244 -18.91 -10.78 1.06
N TYR A 245 -18.48 -9.76 1.81
CA TYR A 245 -17.40 -9.88 2.79
C TYR A 245 -17.87 -10.28 4.18
N SER A 246 -19.18 -10.28 4.44
CA SER A 246 -19.74 -10.41 5.80
C SER A 246 -19.29 -11.65 6.56
N LYS A 247 -18.99 -12.75 5.85
CA LYS A 247 -18.50 -14.01 6.43
C LYS A 247 -17.01 -13.98 6.81
N THR A 248 -16.26 -13.01 6.31
CA THR A 248 -14.80 -12.97 6.39
C THR A 248 -14.28 -11.77 7.18
N ILE A 249 -15.06 -10.69 7.27
CA ILE A 249 -14.70 -9.50 8.05
C ILE A 249 -15.31 -9.56 9.46
N THR A 250 -14.62 -8.96 10.42
CA THR A 250 -15.07 -8.85 11.81
C THR A 250 -16.05 -7.69 11.92
N LEU A 251 -17.28 -7.94 12.40
CA LEU A 251 -18.37 -6.96 12.42
C LEU A 251 -18.77 -6.52 13.84
N ASN A 252 -17.79 -6.36 14.73
CA ASN A 252 -18.02 -5.89 16.10
C ASN A 252 -18.24 -4.37 16.15
N ASN A 253 -17.41 -3.61 15.44
CA ASN A 253 -17.52 -2.17 15.28
C ASN A 253 -16.95 -1.76 13.90
N VAL A 254 -17.22 -0.51 13.48
CA VAL A 254 -16.85 -0.02 12.15
C VAL A 254 -15.33 -0.01 11.94
N HIS A 255 -14.55 0.31 12.97
CA HIS A 255 -13.09 0.34 12.87
C HIS A 255 -12.52 -1.07 12.65
N GLU A 256 -12.98 -2.06 13.42
CA GLU A 256 -12.59 -3.47 13.25
C GLU A 256 -13.05 -4.04 11.90
N ALA A 257 -14.23 -3.63 11.42
CA ALA A 257 -14.72 -4.03 10.10
C ALA A 257 -13.81 -3.50 8.98
N LEU A 258 -13.42 -2.23 9.04
CA LEU A 258 -12.48 -1.65 8.09
C LEU A 258 -11.08 -2.27 8.19
N ALA A 259 -10.58 -2.51 9.40
CA ALA A 259 -9.27 -3.12 9.61
C ALA A 259 -9.23 -4.57 9.10
N SER A 260 -10.26 -5.36 9.38
CA SER A 260 -10.38 -6.74 8.88
C SER A 260 -10.61 -6.80 7.36
N LEU A 261 -11.35 -5.84 6.80
CA LEU A 261 -11.47 -5.70 5.34
C LEU A 261 -10.13 -5.34 4.70
N TYR A 262 -9.36 -4.41 5.28
CA TYR A 262 -8.03 -4.07 4.78
C TYR A 262 -7.08 -5.27 4.79
N ARG A 263 -7.10 -6.03 5.88
CA ARG A 263 -6.34 -7.27 5.99
C ARG A 263 -6.77 -8.29 4.94
N LEU A 264 -8.08 -8.47 4.74
CA LEU A 264 -8.62 -9.35 3.70
C LEU A 264 -8.12 -8.93 2.31
N SER A 265 -8.05 -7.63 2.03
CA SER A 265 -7.49 -7.10 0.79
C SER A 265 -6.02 -7.47 0.62
N ARG A 266 -5.20 -7.32 1.67
CA ARG A 266 -3.78 -7.71 1.66
C ARG A 266 -3.58 -9.21 1.43
N VAL A 267 -4.37 -10.05 2.10
CA VAL A 267 -4.31 -11.51 1.93
C VAL A 267 -4.62 -11.93 0.49
N ASN A 268 -5.70 -11.39 -0.08
CA ASN A 268 -6.07 -11.70 -1.46
C ASN A 268 -5.05 -11.15 -2.46
N ALA A 269 -4.51 -9.95 -2.23
CA ALA A 269 -3.49 -9.36 -3.09
C ALA A 269 -2.21 -10.19 -3.10
N ARG A 270 -1.74 -10.69 -1.94
CA ARG A 270 -0.60 -11.62 -1.86
C ARG A 270 -0.87 -12.88 -2.67
N LYS A 271 -1.98 -13.57 -2.39
CA LYS A 271 -2.37 -14.82 -3.06
C LYS A 271 -2.43 -14.65 -4.58
N ASN A 272 -3.10 -13.61 -5.05
CA ASN A 272 -3.24 -13.35 -6.48
C ASN A 272 -1.91 -12.93 -7.12
N SER A 273 -1.06 -12.19 -6.40
CA SER A 273 0.29 -11.85 -6.86
C SER A 273 1.16 -13.10 -7.02
N GLU A 274 1.13 -14.03 -6.06
CA GLU A 274 1.84 -15.30 -6.15
C GLU A 274 1.37 -16.15 -7.35
N LEU A 275 0.06 -16.20 -7.60
CA LEU A 275 -0.53 -16.91 -8.74
C LEU A 275 -0.05 -16.36 -10.09
N VAL A 276 0.21 -15.05 -10.21
CA VAL A 276 0.74 -14.47 -11.46
C VAL A 276 2.05 -15.14 -11.87
N PHE A 277 2.93 -15.44 -10.91
CA PHE A 277 4.21 -16.09 -11.19
C PHE A 277 4.08 -17.57 -11.58
N MET A 278 2.95 -18.19 -11.25
CA MET A 278 2.59 -19.56 -11.64
C MET A 278 1.81 -19.60 -12.96
N SER A 279 1.30 -18.45 -13.43
CA SER A 279 0.58 -18.32 -14.70
C SER A 279 1.52 -18.26 -15.91
N SER A 280 0.95 -17.99 -17.11
CA SER A 280 1.69 -17.88 -18.36
C SER A 280 2.91 -16.95 -18.22
N PRO A 281 4.09 -17.35 -18.74
CA PRO A 281 5.22 -16.45 -18.84
C PRO A 281 4.87 -15.22 -19.70
N PHE A 282 5.66 -14.16 -19.57
CA PHE A 282 5.58 -12.98 -20.44
C PHE A 282 4.30 -12.14 -20.24
N ASN A 283 3.99 -11.79 -18.98
CA ASN A 283 2.80 -11.02 -18.60
C ASN A 283 3.21 -9.67 -17.93
N PRO A 284 2.69 -8.51 -18.38
CA PRO A 284 2.97 -7.22 -17.72
C PRO A 284 2.50 -7.17 -16.25
N SER A 285 1.52 -7.99 -15.87
CA SER A 285 1.06 -8.14 -14.48
C SER A 285 2.14 -8.70 -13.55
N LEU A 286 3.25 -9.25 -14.07
CA LEU A 286 4.40 -9.66 -13.24
C LEU A 286 5.07 -8.48 -12.53
N ALA A 287 5.13 -7.31 -13.17
CA ALA A 287 5.67 -6.11 -12.53
C ALA A 287 4.76 -5.63 -11.39
N LEU A 288 3.44 -5.69 -11.60
CA LEU A 288 2.44 -5.40 -10.58
C LEU A 288 2.55 -6.38 -9.40
N ALA A 289 2.58 -7.68 -9.68
CA ALA A 289 2.68 -8.73 -8.66
C ALA A 289 3.97 -8.63 -7.85
N LEU A 290 5.11 -8.37 -8.52
CA LEU A 290 6.39 -8.17 -7.83
C LEU A 290 6.35 -6.96 -6.90
N ALA A 291 5.88 -5.81 -7.40
CA ALA A 291 5.86 -4.58 -6.62
C ALA A 291 4.90 -4.67 -5.43
N GLU A 292 3.76 -5.33 -5.61
CA GLU A 292 2.82 -5.62 -4.53
C GLU A 292 3.43 -6.55 -3.47
N LEU A 293 4.11 -7.63 -3.86
CA LEU A 293 4.74 -8.52 -2.89
C LEU A 293 5.86 -7.83 -2.10
N ILE A 294 6.67 -6.99 -2.76
CA ILE A 294 7.69 -6.18 -2.07
C ILE A 294 7.01 -5.29 -1.01
N ARG A 295 5.93 -4.59 -1.38
CA ARG A 295 5.18 -3.74 -0.44
C ARG A 295 4.62 -4.55 0.72
N LEU A 296 3.96 -5.67 0.44
CA LEU A 296 3.33 -6.51 1.46
C LEU A 296 4.35 -7.13 2.41
N ASP A 297 5.50 -7.58 1.91
CA ASP A 297 6.59 -8.11 2.74
C ASP A 297 7.12 -7.05 3.71
N THR A 298 7.37 -5.83 3.20
CA THR A 298 7.80 -4.70 4.04
C THR A 298 6.76 -4.36 5.10
N GLU A 299 5.48 -4.26 4.72
CA GLU A 299 4.39 -4.00 5.65
C GLU A 299 4.22 -5.11 6.69
N ASP A 300 4.34 -6.37 6.30
CA ASP A 300 4.23 -7.51 7.23
C ASP A 300 5.35 -7.51 8.25
N ILE A 301 6.61 -7.29 7.83
CA ILE A 301 7.73 -7.21 8.78
C ILE A 301 7.51 -6.05 9.77
N ILE A 302 7.14 -4.87 9.28
CA ILE A 302 6.86 -3.69 10.12
C ILE A 302 5.72 -3.99 11.10
N THR A 303 4.64 -4.59 10.60
CA THR A 303 3.48 -4.97 11.42
C THR A 303 3.86 -5.94 12.52
N ILE A 304 4.64 -6.99 12.20
CA ILE A 304 5.09 -8.00 13.17
C ILE A 304 6.01 -7.36 14.22
N ALA A 305 6.98 -6.53 13.81
CA ALA A 305 7.88 -5.86 14.73
C ALA A 305 7.15 -4.91 15.68
N ASN A 306 6.22 -4.09 15.16
CA ASN A 306 5.39 -3.22 15.98
C ASN A 306 4.50 -4.00 16.95
N ALA A 307 3.87 -5.08 16.49
CA ALA A 307 3.05 -5.92 17.35
C ALA A 307 3.86 -6.59 18.47
N LYS A 308 5.11 -7.00 18.19
CA LYS A 308 6.04 -7.49 19.22
C LYS A 308 6.48 -6.40 20.19
N ASN A 309 6.72 -5.18 19.70
CA ASN A 309 6.99 -4.04 20.58
C ASN A 309 5.81 -3.76 21.53
N LEU A 310 4.57 -3.95 21.05
CA LEU A 310 3.34 -3.86 21.83
C LEU A 310 3.01 -5.11 22.67
N ARG A 311 3.87 -6.15 22.63
CA ARG A 311 3.71 -7.43 23.35
C ARG A 311 2.40 -8.17 23.03
N LEU A 312 1.93 -8.05 21.79
CA LEU A 312 0.75 -8.79 21.33
C LEU A 312 1.03 -10.30 21.25
N LYS A 313 -0.01 -11.11 21.43
CA LYS A 313 0.10 -12.57 21.33
C LYS A 313 0.27 -12.99 19.88
N GLU A 314 0.99 -14.09 19.63
CA GLU A 314 1.26 -14.57 18.26
C GLU A 314 -0.01 -14.73 17.42
N GLU A 315 -1.10 -15.24 18.01
CA GLU A 315 -2.39 -15.40 17.34
C GLU A 315 -3.02 -14.07 16.90
N GLU A 316 -2.75 -12.97 17.61
CA GLU A 316 -3.19 -11.63 17.22
C GLU A 316 -2.31 -11.10 16.08
N ILE A 317 -1.00 -11.36 16.13
CA ILE A 317 -0.05 -10.97 15.08
C ILE A 317 -0.36 -11.68 13.76
N LYS A 318 -0.62 -13.00 13.80
CA LYS A 318 -1.09 -13.78 12.65
C LYS A 318 -2.34 -13.15 12.05
N LYS A 319 -3.22 -12.59 12.89
CA LYS A 319 -4.44 -11.91 12.46
C LYS A 319 -4.24 -10.54 11.81
N MET A 320 -3.03 -9.98 11.86
CA MET A 320 -2.69 -8.70 11.24
C MET A 320 -1.88 -8.87 9.94
N SER A 321 -1.24 -10.03 9.76
CA SER A 321 -0.41 -10.31 8.58
C SER A 321 -1.25 -10.58 7.33
N SER A 322 -0.64 -10.29 6.17
CA SER A 322 -1.15 -10.66 4.85
C SER A 322 -0.91 -12.13 4.48
N PHE A 323 -0.13 -12.87 5.28
CA PHE A 323 0.04 -14.31 5.08
C PHE A 323 -1.14 -15.11 5.67
N GLU A 324 -1.58 -16.13 4.94
CA GLU A 324 -2.42 -17.20 5.50
C GLU A 324 -1.52 -18.17 6.28
N LEU A 325 -1.43 -17.91 7.59
CA LEU A 325 -0.67 -18.68 8.57
C LEU A 325 -1.62 -19.57 9.38
N ILE A 326 -1.20 -20.81 9.64
CA ILE A 326 -1.96 -21.80 10.44
C ILE A 326 -1.67 -21.58 11.93
#